data_AF-A0A914WHW1-F1
#
_entry.id   AF-A0A914WHW1-F1
#
_cell.length_a   1.000
_cell.length_b   1.000
_cell.length_c   1.000
_cell.angle_alpha   90.00
_cell.angle_beta   90.00
_cell.angle_gamma   90.00
#
_symmetry.space_group_name_H-M   'P 1'
#
loop_
_entity.id
_entity.type
_entity.pdbx_description
1 polymer ?
#
loop_
_entity_poly.entity_id
_entity_poly.type
_entity_poly.pdbx_seq_one_letter_code
_entity_poly.pdbx_strand_id
1 'polypeptide(L)'
;MDGSGKCYKAVPQAMNWFDADVFCKNSATNAYLTSITSAFENANINAEASAYANCTQFWIGGNDISQKGKFAWTDGQPFAYVSWASGQPSANDQCVSSDARLSGQWKTESCSRTNCFICASYAAPPTTTLPPPTSPSGMTDCYDWYRYGGARADGIYRLSPPGIAPFDAYCDMTTDNGGWTVFQRRRDNTTSFWDRTWAEYKNGFGNINQNNSWLGLDRVHALSTKNSNVTLRIELHGNRCTATSCYRRGLVDPAAWWWAEWYFKVGPEVDFYRLNVSLSPRGSLTSRTNNDNLRFYNNGQPFSTIDRDNDNVAENCASAGALRYGGWWFGSCTGGCRLNGKYDVPAWGSGFMWYTGSDNYDWWIAPYQSEMKLRRN
;
A
#
# COMPACT_ATOMS: atom_id res chain seq x y z
N MET A 1 25.21 -13.10 7.15
CA MET A 1 23.78 -12.77 7.31
C MET A 1 23.58 -12.44 8.78
N ASP A 2 23.10 -11.24 9.09
CA ASP A 2 22.59 -10.93 10.41
C ASP A 2 21.17 -11.49 10.55
N GLY A 3 20.66 -11.58 11.79
CA GLY A 3 19.34 -12.14 12.07
C GLY A 3 18.14 -11.39 11.45
N SER A 4 18.36 -10.37 10.61
CA SER A 4 17.32 -9.58 9.93
C SER A 4 17.09 -10.01 8.47
N GLY A 5 17.84 -10.99 7.94
CA GLY A 5 17.68 -11.45 6.56
C GLY A 5 18.20 -10.47 5.51
N LYS A 6 19.06 -9.54 5.91
CA LYS A 6 19.62 -8.49 5.06
C LYS A 6 21.05 -8.84 4.65
N CYS A 7 21.35 -8.63 3.37
CA CYS A 7 22.66 -8.86 2.78
C CYS A 7 23.22 -7.53 2.30
N TYR A 8 24.33 -7.10 2.92
CA TYR A 8 25.02 -5.87 2.57
C TYR A 8 26.12 -6.15 1.55
N LYS A 9 26.31 -5.23 0.62
CA LYS A 9 27.43 -5.24 -0.33
C LYS A 9 27.96 -3.83 -0.47
N ALA A 10 29.19 -3.61 -0.03
CA ALA A 10 29.90 -2.37 -0.32
C ALA A 10 30.33 -2.35 -1.80
N VAL A 11 30.08 -1.22 -2.45
CA VAL A 11 30.39 -1.00 -3.86
C VAL A 11 31.47 0.08 -3.93
N PRO A 12 32.71 -0.27 -4.34
CA PRO A 12 33.84 0.66 -4.36
C PRO A 12 33.85 1.55 -5.62
N GLN A 13 32.68 2.06 -6.01
CA GLN A 13 32.50 2.99 -7.13
C GLN A 13 31.94 4.30 -6.59
N ALA A 14 32.61 5.41 -6.92
CA ALA A 14 32.16 6.73 -6.49
C ALA A 14 30.99 7.21 -7.37
N MET A 15 29.82 7.41 -6.75
CA MET A 15 28.62 7.93 -7.40
C MET A 15 27.94 8.98 -6.54
N ASN A 16 27.13 9.85 -7.14
CA ASN A 16 26.23 10.70 -6.36
C ASN A 16 25.13 9.86 -5.71
N TRP A 17 24.48 10.41 -4.69
CA TRP A 17 23.56 9.63 -3.85
C TRP A 17 22.36 9.09 -4.66
N PHE A 18 21.84 9.88 -5.61
CA PHE A 18 20.71 9.47 -6.45
C PHE A 18 21.09 8.32 -7.38
N ASP A 19 22.25 8.40 -8.03
CA ASP A 19 22.74 7.35 -8.92
C ASP A 19 23.08 6.07 -8.14
N ALA A 20 23.63 6.20 -6.94
CA ALA A 20 23.89 5.07 -6.04
C ALA A 20 22.59 4.36 -5.62
N ASP A 21 21.53 5.10 -5.32
CA ASP A 21 20.20 4.54 -5.01
C ASP A 21 19.61 3.79 -6.21
N VAL A 22 19.68 4.37 -7.41
CA VAL A 22 19.25 3.71 -8.65
C VAL A 22 20.10 2.46 -8.93
N PHE A 23 21.41 2.53 -8.71
CA PHE A 23 22.30 1.38 -8.87
C PHE A 23 21.88 0.22 -7.97
N CYS A 24 21.67 0.49 -6.67
CA CYS A 24 21.27 -0.56 -5.74
C CYS A 24 19.93 -1.18 -6.12
N LYS A 25 18.93 -0.37 -6.51
CA LYS A 25 17.62 -0.83 -6.99
C LYS A 25 17.71 -1.73 -8.23
N ASN A 26 18.70 -1.52 -9.09
CA ASN A 26 18.93 -2.32 -10.29
C ASN A 26 19.86 -3.53 -10.05
N SER A 27 20.55 -3.59 -8.90
CA SER A 27 21.55 -4.64 -8.62
C SER A 27 20.95 -5.99 -8.21
N ALA A 28 19.75 -5.99 -7.63
CA ALA A 28 18.98 -7.18 -7.27
C ALA A 28 17.51 -6.83 -7.02
N THR A 29 16.62 -7.82 -7.08
CA THR A 29 15.23 -7.67 -6.62
C THR A 29 15.20 -7.34 -5.13
N ASN A 30 14.40 -6.35 -4.73
CA ASN A 30 14.28 -5.89 -3.34
C ASN A 30 15.62 -5.41 -2.75
N ALA A 31 16.34 -4.58 -3.51
CA ALA A 31 17.59 -3.96 -3.07
C ALA A 31 17.52 -2.43 -3.12
N TYR A 32 18.22 -1.79 -2.18
CA TYR A 32 18.23 -0.34 -1.97
C TYR A 32 19.58 0.09 -1.42
N LEU A 33 19.87 1.39 -1.38
CA LEU A 33 20.88 1.87 -0.43
C LEU A 33 20.50 1.42 0.98
N THR A 34 21.47 0.91 1.74
CA THR A 34 21.16 0.23 3.01
C THR A 34 20.52 1.17 4.03
N SER A 35 19.41 0.74 4.65
CA SER A 35 19.02 1.25 5.98
C SER A 35 19.96 0.77 7.07
N ILE A 36 19.93 1.41 8.25
CA ILE A 36 20.60 0.92 9.45
C ILE A 36 19.64 1.09 10.63
N THR A 37 19.19 -0.02 11.18
CA THR A 37 18.10 -0.09 12.17
C THR A 37 18.58 -0.53 13.55
N SER A 38 19.85 -0.91 13.69
CA SER A 38 20.45 -1.29 14.98
C SER A 38 21.95 -1.03 15.03
N ALA A 39 22.51 -0.98 16.25
CA ALA A 39 23.95 -0.88 16.46
C ALA A 39 24.72 -2.11 15.92
N PHE A 40 24.10 -3.29 15.95
CA PHE A 40 24.68 -4.51 15.40
C PHE A 40 24.80 -4.43 13.87
N GLU A 41 23.76 -3.94 13.21
CA GLU A 41 23.77 -3.71 11.77
C GLU A 41 24.81 -2.65 11.38
N ASN A 42 24.91 -1.55 12.14
CA ASN A 42 25.91 -0.51 11.91
C ASN A 42 27.35 -1.08 11.95
N ALA A 43 27.63 -1.95 12.92
CA ALA A 43 28.93 -2.60 13.05
C ALA A 43 29.24 -3.54 11.87
N ASN A 44 28.27 -4.34 11.43
CA ASN A 44 28.43 -5.25 10.29
C ASN A 44 28.67 -4.50 8.98
N ILE A 45 27.90 -3.43 8.74
CA ILE A 45 28.06 -2.56 7.58
C ILE A 45 29.42 -1.88 7.59
N ASN A 46 29.87 -1.39 8.74
CA ASN A 46 31.20 -0.80 8.88
C ASN A 46 32.32 -1.82 8.60
N ALA A 47 32.17 -3.07 9.04
CA ALA A 47 33.13 -4.13 8.75
C ALA A 47 33.22 -4.41 7.24
N GLU A 48 32.09 -4.50 6.54
CA GLU A 48 32.02 -4.66 5.08
C GLU A 48 32.65 -3.47 4.35
N ALA A 49 32.36 -2.24 4.78
CA ALA A 49 32.93 -1.01 4.24
C ALA A 49 34.45 -0.94 4.41
N SER A 50 34.95 -1.37 5.58
CA SER A 50 36.36 -1.30 5.95
C SER A 50 37.26 -2.24 5.13
N ALA A 51 36.69 -3.16 4.36
CA ALA A 51 37.43 -4.02 3.42
C ALA A 51 38.04 -3.24 2.24
N TYR A 52 37.55 -2.02 1.96
CA TYR A 52 37.95 -1.23 0.80
C TYR A 52 38.78 -0.01 1.22
N ALA A 53 40.10 -0.15 1.29
CA ALA A 53 41.02 0.89 1.76
C ALA A 53 40.96 2.21 0.96
N ASN A 54 40.49 2.18 -0.29
CA ASN A 54 40.32 3.35 -1.16
C ASN A 54 38.99 4.08 -0.96
N CYS A 55 38.08 3.55 -0.15
CA CYS A 55 36.77 4.12 0.16
C CYS A 55 36.69 4.41 1.67
N THR A 56 36.50 5.67 2.04
CA THR A 56 36.33 6.05 3.45
C THR A 56 34.92 6.50 3.79
N GLN A 57 34.15 6.90 2.77
CA GLN A 57 32.77 7.37 2.90
C GLN A 57 31.87 6.51 2.04
N PHE A 58 30.75 6.09 2.60
CA PHE A 58 29.80 5.23 1.94
C PHE A 58 28.39 5.81 2.02
N TRP A 59 27.73 6.06 0.89
CA TRP A 59 26.32 6.38 0.89
C TRP A 59 25.50 5.24 1.49
N ILE A 60 24.55 5.63 2.34
CA ILE A 60 23.49 4.79 2.89
C ILE A 60 22.13 5.42 2.56
N GLY A 61 21.03 4.69 2.77
CA GLY A 61 19.70 5.10 2.27
C GLY A 61 19.06 6.28 3.02
N GLY A 62 19.73 6.80 4.04
CA GLY A 62 19.18 7.85 4.91
C GLY A 62 19.18 9.19 4.19
N ASN A 63 18.06 9.91 4.28
CA ASN A 63 17.95 11.25 3.72
C ASN A 63 16.84 12.08 4.39
N ASP A 64 16.92 13.41 4.32
CA ASP A 64 15.84 14.33 4.70
C ASP A 64 15.35 15.19 3.51
N ILE A 65 15.49 14.66 2.28
CA ILE A 65 15.19 15.35 1.02
C ILE A 65 13.73 15.83 0.97
N SER A 66 12.80 14.98 1.41
CA SER A 66 11.36 15.27 1.35
C SER A 66 10.93 16.32 2.39
N GLN A 67 11.58 16.35 3.54
CA GLN A 67 11.31 17.32 4.60
C GLN A 67 12.54 17.49 5.49
N LYS A 68 13.13 18.69 5.47
CA LYS A 68 14.33 19.03 6.25
C LYS A 68 14.13 18.68 7.73
N GLY A 69 15.10 17.99 8.31
CA GLY A 69 15.08 17.55 9.71
C GLY A 69 14.24 16.30 9.99
N LYS A 70 13.55 15.73 8.98
CA LYS A 70 12.85 14.46 9.09
C LYS A 70 13.49 13.41 8.19
N PHE A 71 14.36 12.61 8.78
CA PHE A 71 15.09 11.57 8.07
C PHE A 71 14.22 10.33 7.80
N ALA A 72 14.40 9.74 6.63
CA ALA A 72 13.78 8.48 6.22
C ALA A 72 14.78 7.61 5.45
N TRP A 73 14.55 6.30 5.46
CA TRP A 73 15.29 5.34 4.64
C TRP A 73 14.60 5.16 3.28
N THR A 74 15.40 4.96 2.23
CA THR A 74 14.93 4.67 0.85
C THR A 74 14.12 3.38 0.72
N ASP A 75 14.28 2.45 1.65
CA ASP A 75 13.57 1.17 1.73
C ASP A 75 12.29 1.21 2.60
N GLY A 76 11.99 2.36 3.21
CA GLY A 76 10.80 2.54 4.05
C GLY A 76 10.90 1.97 5.46
N GLN A 77 12.05 1.46 5.88
CA GLN A 77 12.25 1.02 7.27
C GLN A 77 12.08 2.18 8.26
N PRO A 78 11.73 1.93 9.53
CA PRO A 78 11.68 2.97 10.55
C PRO A 78 13.05 3.62 10.79
N PHE A 79 13.09 4.96 10.76
CA PHE A 79 14.28 5.73 11.11
C PHE A 79 14.39 5.93 12.64
N ALA A 80 14.56 4.82 13.38
CA ALA A 80 14.56 4.81 14.85
C ALA A 80 15.97 4.75 15.47
N TYR A 81 16.89 4.03 14.84
CA TYR A 81 18.28 3.97 15.26
C TYR A 81 19.09 5.07 14.57
N VAL A 82 20.02 5.70 15.30
CA VAL A 82 20.91 6.73 14.78
C VAL A 82 22.34 6.52 15.25
N SER A 83 23.31 6.77 14.36
CA SER A 83 24.74 6.70 14.66
C SER A 83 25.46 7.97 14.21
N TRP A 84 24.88 9.14 14.46
CA TRP A 84 25.45 10.42 14.01
C TRP A 84 26.85 10.68 14.58
N ALA A 85 27.76 11.15 13.72
CA ALA A 85 29.05 11.70 14.14
C ALA A 85 28.85 13.01 14.91
N SER A 86 29.88 13.43 15.65
CA SER A 86 29.84 14.69 16.39
C SER A 86 29.53 15.87 15.47
N GLY A 87 28.51 16.67 15.82
CA GLY A 87 28.07 17.83 15.04
C GLY A 87 27.17 17.50 13.84
N GLN A 88 26.67 16.27 13.72
CA GLN A 88 25.73 15.85 12.68
C GLN A 88 24.32 15.59 13.25
N PRO A 89 23.26 15.72 12.45
CA PRO A 89 23.24 16.12 11.02
C PRO A 89 23.49 17.63 10.79
N SER A 90 24.00 17.96 9.61
CA SER A 90 24.16 19.34 9.12
C SER A 90 22.82 19.94 8.70
N ALA A 91 22.67 21.25 8.95
CA ALA A 91 21.48 22.00 8.54
C ALA A 91 21.37 22.16 7.01
N ASN A 92 22.47 22.06 6.26
CA ASN A 92 22.49 22.37 4.83
C ASN A 92 22.55 21.14 3.92
N ASP A 93 22.80 19.96 4.49
CA ASP A 93 23.01 18.73 3.73
C ASP A 93 21.88 17.72 3.96
N GLN A 94 21.58 16.90 2.95
CA GLN A 94 20.36 16.08 2.96
C GLN A 94 20.59 14.57 2.84
N CYS A 95 21.73 14.14 2.29
CA CYS A 95 22.00 12.74 2.03
C CYS A 95 22.99 12.18 3.04
N VAL A 96 22.75 10.97 3.53
CA VAL A 96 23.54 10.41 4.64
C VAL A 96 24.62 9.47 4.11
N SER A 97 25.85 9.67 4.58
CA SER A 97 26.97 8.75 4.41
C SER A 97 27.45 8.19 5.75
N SER A 98 27.99 6.98 5.73
CA SER A 98 28.67 6.32 6.84
C SER A 98 30.19 6.40 6.63
N ASP A 99 30.94 6.82 7.65
CA ASP A 99 32.41 6.91 7.62
C ASP A 99 33.02 5.62 8.19
N ALA A 100 33.69 4.86 7.31
CA ALA A 100 34.31 3.59 7.67
C ALA A 100 35.44 3.73 8.71
N ARG A 101 36.05 4.93 8.82
CA ARG A 101 37.13 5.22 9.78
C ARG A 101 36.61 5.60 11.15
N LEU A 102 35.32 5.93 11.27
CA LEU A 102 34.66 6.35 12.51
C LEU A 102 33.66 5.29 12.99
N SER A 103 34.00 4.01 12.85
CA SER A 103 33.15 2.88 13.26
C SER A 103 31.73 2.95 12.67
N GLY A 104 31.61 3.50 11.45
CA GLY A 104 30.37 3.62 10.71
C GLY A 104 29.49 4.76 11.21
N GLN A 105 30.02 5.77 11.90
CA GLN A 105 29.28 6.97 12.25
C GLN A 105 28.82 7.74 11.01
N TRP A 106 27.66 8.39 11.12
CA TRP A 106 26.97 9.00 10.00
C TRP A 106 27.19 10.50 9.95
N LYS A 107 27.21 11.04 8.74
CA LYS A 107 27.12 12.47 8.50
C LYS A 107 26.19 12.72 7.32
N THR A 108 25.61 13.91 7.30
CA THR A 108 24.91 14.42 6.12
C THR A 108 25.90 15.12 5.21
N GLU A 109 25.75 14.91 3.91
CA GLU A 109 26.54 15.55 2.86
C GLU A 109 25.63 15.96 1.70
N SER A 110 26.12 16.88 0.87
CA SER A 110 25.46 17.26 -0.37
C SER A 110 25.26 16.03 -1.26
N CYS A 111 24.01 15.80 -1.68
CA CYS A 111 23.63 14.63 -2.47
C CYS A 111 24.35 14.51 -3.82
N SER A 112 24.94 15.61 -4.32
CA SER A 112 25.70 15.65 -5.57
C SER A 112 27.16 15.23 -5.41
N ARG A 113 27.68 15.10 -4.16
CA ARG A 113 29.01 14.54 -3.94
C ARG A 113 29.08 13.11 -4.40
N THR A 114 30.25 12.68 -4.85
CA THR A 114 30.47 11.27 -5.21
C THR A 114 31.14 10.53 -4.06
N ASN A 115 30.49 9.50 -3.52
CA ASN A 115 31.06 8.60 -2.52
C ASN A 115 30.91 7.15 -2.99
N CYS A 116 31.69 6.23 -2.42
CA CYS A 116 31.38 4.80 -2.49
C CYS A 116 30.02 4.57 -1.80
N PHE A 117 29.42 3.39 -1.91
CA PHE A 117 28.08 3.18 -1.36
C PHE A 117 27.83 1.74 -0.97
N ILE A 118 26.84 1.52 -0.10
CA ILE A 118 26.51 0.19 0.40
C ILE A 118 25.07 -0.11 0.02
N CYS A 119 24.92 -1.12 -0.83
CA CYS A 119 23.62 -1.67 -1.14
C CYS A 119 23.25 -2.68 -0.07
N ALA A 120 21.97 -2.72 0.28
CA ALA A 120 21.37 -3.87 0.94
C ALA A 120 20.38 -4.52 -0.01
N SER A 121 20.51 -5.83 -0.14
CA SER A 121 19.44 -6.68 -0.65
C SER A 121 18.80 -7.36 0.53
N TYR A 122 17.48 -7.36 0.55
CA TYR A 122 16.76 -8.25 1.44
C TYR A 122 16.78 -9.60 0.76
N ALA A 123 17.22 -10.63 1.46
CA ALA A 123 17.02 -11.98 0.97
C ALA A 123 15.54 -12.08 0.61
N ALA A 124 15.25 -12.56 -0.61
CA ALA A 124 13.93 -13.15 -0.83
C ALA A 124 13.71 -14.09 0.35
N PRO A 125 12.54 -14.07 1.01
CA PRO A 125 12.27 -14.95 2.14
C PRO A 125 12.78 -16.34 1.75
N PRO A 126 13.68 -16.94 2.54
CA PRO A 126 14.49 -18.04 2.08
C PRO A 126 13.60 -19.08 1.42
N THR A 127 13.91 -19.43 0.16
CA THR A 127 13.50 -20.72 -0.41
C THR A 127 14.29 -21.78 0.33
N THR A 128 13.97 -21.95 1.60
CA THR A 128 14.41 -23.08 2.40
C THR A 128 13.81 -24.30 1.73
N THR A 129 14.66 -25.17 1.22
CA THR A 129 14.35 -26.57 0.90
C THR A 129 14.29 -27.45 2.16
N LEU A 130 14.26 -26.84 3.35
CA LEU A 130 13.46 -27.41 4.43
C LEU A 130 12.01 -27.49 3.91
N PRO A 131 11.23 -28.55 4.23
CA PRO A 131 9.82 -28.51 3.92
C PRO A 131 9.30 -27.15 4.42
N PRO A 132 8.50 -26.43 3.61
CA PRO A 132 7.97 -25.14 4.03
C PRO A 132 7.48 -25.33 5.47
N PRO A 133 7.72 -24.38 6.41
CA PRO A 133 6.94 -24.40 7.63
C PRO A 133 5.53 -24.56 7.10
N THR A 134 4.90 -25.68 7.44
CA THR A 134 3.54 -25.94 7.03
C THR A 134 2.81 -24.74 7.63
N SER A 135 2.53 -23.71 6.81
CA SER A 135 1.25 -23.05 6.88
C SER A 135 0.33 -24.23 7.09
N PRO A 136 -0.35 -24.34 8.23
CA PRO A 136 -1.31 -25.41 8.40
C PRO A 136 -2.13 -25.37 7.12
N SER A 137 -2.05 -26.43 6.32
CA SER A 137 -2.85 -26.57 5.12
C SER A 137 -4.27 -26.21 5.55
N GLY A 138 -4.76 -25.03 5.16
CA GLY A 138 -5.99 -24.48 5.73
C GLY A 138 -5.95 -23.03 6.25
N MET A 139 -4.82 -22.32 6.33
CA MET A 139 -4.84 -20.87 6.57
C MET A 139 -5.11 -20.13 5.25
N THR A 140 -6.38 -20.00 4.93
CA THR A 140 -6.83 -19.58 3.60
C THR A 140 -7.13 -18.09 3.50
N ASP A 141 -7.34 -17.42 4.64
CA ASP A 141 -7.56 -15.99 4.77
C ASP A 141 -7.00 -15.48 6.12
N CYS A 142 -7.06 -14.16 6.33
CA CYS A 142 -6.58 -13.55 7.58
C CYS A 142 -7.41 -13.96 8.80
N TYR A 143 -8.67 -14.35 8.60
CA TYR A 143 -9.52 -14.79 9.69
C TYR A 143 -9.07 -16.16 10.21
N ASP A 144 -8.62 -17.07 9.36
CA ASP A 144 -8.05 -18.36 9.80
C ASP A 144 -6.80 -18.14 10.66
N TRP A 145 -5.91 -17.23 10.22
CA TRP A 145 -4.75 -16.81 11.00
C TRP A 145 -5.13 -16.23 12.37
N TYR A 146 -6.17 -15.39 12.41
CA TYR A 146 -6.67 -14.81 13.65
C TYR A 146 -7.30 -15.87 14.57
N ARG A 147 -8.22 -16.68 14.04
CA ARG A 147 -9.09 -17.58 14.81
C ARG A 147 -8.40 -18.87 15.23
N TYR A 148 -7.57 -19.44 14.36
CA TYR A 148 -6.93 -20.74 14.57
C TYR A 148 -5.41 -20.61 14.71
N GLY A 149 -4.79 -19.68 13.98
CA GLY A 149 -3.36 -19.40 14.10
C GLY A 149 -2.99 -18.57 15.34
N GLY A 150 -3.96 -17.95 16.02
CA GLY A 150 -3.72 -17.12 17.20
C GLY A 150 -3.07 -15.76 16.91
N ALA A 151 -3.02 -15.35 15.64
CA ALA A 151 -2.42 -14.08 15.22
C ALA A 151 -3.22 -12.87 15.75
N ARG A 152 -2.53 -11.86 16.26
CA ARG A 152 -3.14 -10.63 16.83
C ARG A 152 -2.50 -9.33 16.34
N ALA A 153 -1.34 -9.40 15.69
CA ALA A 153 -0.65 -8.22 15.18
C ALA A 153 -1.05 -7.95 13.73
N ASP A 154 -1.32 -6.69 13.39
CA ASP A 154 -1.47 -6.30 11.99
C ASP A 154 -0.15 -6.56 11.25
N GLY A 155 -0.23 -6.97 9.99
CA GLY A 155 0.98 -7.28 9.23
C GLY A 155 0.71 -8.13 8.01
N ILE A 156 1.78 -8.61 7.38
CA ILE A 156 1.67 -9.46 6.21
C ILE A 156 1.64 -10.92 6.62
N TYR A 157 0.66 -11.63 6.07
CA TYR A 157 0.52 -13.06 6.26
C TYR A 157 0.38 -13.73 4.90
N ARG A 158 0.91 -14.95 4.83
CA ARG A 158 0.79 -15.79 3.64
C ARG A 158 -0.53 -16.56 3.68
N LEU A 159 -1.33 -16.41 2.64
CA LEU A 159 -2.65 -17.01 2.48
C LEU A 159 -2.59 -18.12 1.44
N SER A 160 -3.25 -19.24 1.72
CA SER A 160 -3.34 -20.39 0.79
C SER A 160 -4.79 -20.82 0.54
N PRO A 161 -5.64 -19.98 -0.06
CA PRO A 161 -7.01 -20.38 -0.42
C PRO A 161 -7.02 -21.42 -1.56
N PRO A 162 -8.05 -22.28 -1.62
CA PRO A 162 -8.17 -23.27 -2.67
C PRO A 162 -8.41 -22.63 -4.04
N GLY A 163 -7.86 -23.24 -5.10
CA GLY A 163 -8.10 -22.84 -6.49
C GLY A 163 -7.20 -21.72 -7.03
N ILE A 164 -6.36 -21.09 -6.20
CA ILE A 164 -5.36 -20.12 -6.65
C ILE A 164 -4.01 -20.35 -5.94
N ALA A 165 -2.93 -19.88 -6.55
CA ALA A 165 -1.59 -19.97 -5.97
C ALA A 165 -1.50 -19.17 -4.66
N PRO A 166 -0.80 -19.67 -3.63
CA PRO A 166 -0.63 -18.94 -2.37
C PRO A 166 0.03 -17.57 -2.56
N PHE A 167 -0.44 -16.58 -1.83
CA PHE A 167 -0.02 -15.18 -1.95
C PHE A 167 0.04 -14.50 -0.59
N ASP A 168 0.73 -13.37 -0.55
CA ASP A 168 0.86 -12.57 0.66
C ASP A 168 -0.20 -11.46 0.66
N ALA A 169 -0.80 -11.21 1.82
CA ALA A 169 -1.78 -10.15 2.01
C ALA A 169 -1.57 -9.44 3.34
N TYR A 170 -1.94 -8.16 3.38
CA TYR A 170 -1.98 -7.43 4.64
C TYR A 170 -3.22 -7.83 5.43
N CYS A 171 -3.01 -8.33 6.63
CA CYS A 171 -4.05 -8.65 7.58
C CYS A 171 -4.16 -7.57 8.64
N ASP A 172 -5.37 -7.07 8.78
CA ASP A 172 -5.79 -6.25 9.91
C ASP A 172 -6.40 -7.17 10.97
N MET A 173 -5.63 -7.36 12.04
CA MET A 173 -5.90 -8.22 13.18
C MET A 173 -6.46 -7.44 14.38
N THR A 174 -6.57 -6.12 14.30
CA THR A 174 -6.94 -5.26 15.42
C THR A 174 -8.33 -4.64 15.28
N THR A 175 -8.77 -4.32 14.05
CA THR A 175 -10.04 -3.63 13.81
C THR A 175 -11.25 -4.55 13.95
N ASP A 176 -12.28 -4.14 14.69
CA ASP A 176 -13.57 -4.84 14.85
C ASP A 176 -13.41 -6.35 15.12
N ASN A 177 -12.56 -6.74 16.06
CA ASN A 177 -12.21 -8.15 16.38
C ASN A 177 -11.32 -8.87 15.34
N GLY A 178 -10.64 -8.12 14.47
CA GLY A 178 -9.54 -8.62 13.63
C GLY A 178 -9.93 -9.64 12.56
N GLY A 179 -8.89 -10.20 11.92
CA GLY A 179 -9.03 -11.23 10.90
C GLY A 179 -9.45 -10.70 9.52
N TRP A 180 -9.19 -9.44 9.23
CA TRP A 180 -9.56 -8.82 7.97
C TRP A 180 -8.44 -8.92 6.94
N THR A 181 -8.75 -9.41 5.74
CA THR A 181 -7.85 -9.39 4.59
C THR A 181 -8.03 -8.10 3.81
N VAL A 182 -7.05 -7.21 3.84
CA VAL A 182 -7.11 -5.93 3.12
C VAL A 182 -6.79 -6.17 1.63
N PHE A 183 -7.68 -5.74 0.74
CA PHE A 183 -7.50 -5.90 -0.71
C PHE A 183 -7.34 -4.58 -1.47
N GLN A 184 -7.72 -3.46 -0.86
CA GLN A 184 -7.40 -2.13 -1.34
C GLN A 184 -6.94 -1.29 -0.15
N ARG A 185 -5.84 -0.57 -0.33
CA ARG A 185 -5.36 0.41 0.63
C ARG A 185 -4.84 1.63 -0.12
N ARG A 186 -5.23 2.83 0.32
CA ARG A 186 -4.76 4.12 -0.19
C ARG A 186 -4.43 5.02 1.00
N ARG A 187 -3.21 5.55 1.09
CA ARG A 187 -2.82 6.50 2.16
C ARG A 187 -2.02 7.70 1.69
N ASP A 188 -1.51 7.67 0.46
CA ASP A 188 -0.87 8.81 -0.20
C ASP A 188 -0.98 8.68 -1.73
N ASN A 189 -0.31 9.59 -2.46
CA ASN A 189 -0.31 9.65 -3.92
C ASN A 189 0.86 8.88 -4.59
N THR A 190 1.65 8.10 -3.83
CA THR A 190 2.88 7.46 -4.34
C THR A 190 2.62 6.35 -5.36
N THR A 191 1.41 5.80 -5.38
CA THR A 191 1.00 4.77 -6.35
C THR A 191 -0.24 5.23 -7.11
N SER A 192 -0.12 5.28 -8.44
CA SER A 192 -1.28 5.54 -9.29
C SER A 192 -2.20 4.33 -9.36
N PHE A 193 -3.51 4.58 -9.25
CA PHE A 193 -4.58 3.59 -9.45
C PHE A 193 -5.41 3.93 -10.69
N TRP A 194 -5.39 5.18 -11.15
CA TRP A 194 -6.36 5.66 -12.13
C TRP A 194 -6.00 5.36 -13.59
N ASP A 195 -4.77 4.92 -13.86
CA ASP A 195 -4.20 4.61 -15.18
C ASP A 195 -3.74 3.14 -15.28
N ARG A 196 -4.40 2.24 -14.55
CA ARG A 196 -4.03 0.83 -14.53
C ARG A 196 -4.87 0.01 -15.50
N THR A 197 -4.19 -0.90 -16.19
CA THR A 197 -4.75 -1.83 -17.18
C THR A 197 -5.57 -2.96 -16.53
N TRP A 198 -6.34 -3.69 -17.34
CA TRP A 198 -7.06 -4.89 -16.91
C TRP A 198 -6.12 -5.91 -16.27
N ALA A 199 -4.97 -6.14 -16.89
CA ALA A 199 -3.98 -7.09 -16.41
C ALA A 199 -3.42 -6.69 -15.03
N GLU A 200 -3.19 -5.39 -14.79
CA GLU A 200 -2.73 -4.90 -13.49
C GLU A 200 -3.84 -5.03 -12.43
N TYR A 201 -5.08 -4.68 -12.73
CA TYR A 201 -6.20 -4.86 -11.79
C TYR A 201 -6.50 -6.32 -11.50
N LYS A 202 -6.34 -7.20 -12.49
CA LYS A 202 -6.44 -8.65 -12.34
C LYS A 202 -5.36 -9.20 -11.41
N ASN A 203 -4.10 -8.85 -11.68
CA ASN A 203 -2.94 -9.44 -11.02
C ASN A 203 -2.53 -8.74 -9.71
N GLY A 204 -3.01 -7.53 -9.45
CA GLY A 204 -2.59 -6.73 -8.31
C GLY A 204 -1.42 -5.79 -8.62
N PHE A 205 -1.32 -4.70 -7.87
CA PHE A 205 -0.26 -3.70 -7.99
C PHE A 205 -0.07 -2.91 -6.69
N GLY A 206 0.98 -2.08 -6.65
CA GLY A 206 1.40 -1.37 -5.44
C GLY A 206 2.23 -2.28 -4.52
N ASN A 207 2.36 -1.87 -3.26
CA ASN A 207 3.18 -2.59 -2.28
C ASN A 207 2.41 -2.75 -0.97
N ILE A 208 2.10 -4.00 -0.63
CA ILE A 208 1.35 -4.38 0.58
C ILE A 208 2.09 -4.04 1.89
N ASN A 209 3.41 -3.79 1.83
CA ASN A 209 4.20 -3.28 2.96
C ASN A 209 4.11 -1.76 3.12
N GLN A 210 3.58 -1.04 2.13
CA GLN A 210 3.61 0.41 2.07
C GLN A 210 2.20 1.00 2.13
N ASN A 211 2.09 2.26 1.69
CA ASN A 211 0.90 3.08 1.84
C ASN A 211 -0.21 2.73 0.87
N ASN A 212 0.10 2.12 -0.28
CA ASN A 212 -0.90 1.82 -1.30
C ASN A 212 -0.74 0.43 -1.91
N SER A 213 -1.85 -0.30 -2.01
CA SER A 213 -1.89 -1.60 -2.68
C SER A 213 -3.27 -1.95 -3.20
N TRP A 214 -3.29 -2.74 -4.28
CA TRP A 214 -4.45 -3.44 -4.81
C TRP A 214 -4.09 -4.92 -4.93
N LEU A 215 -4.83 -5.79 -4.24
CA LEU A 215 -4.49 -7.21 -4.12
C LEU A 215 -4.64 -7.98 -5.44
N GLY A 216 -5.51 -7.54 -6.34
CA GLY A 216 -5.80 -8.21 -7.60
C GLY A 216 -7.15 -8.92 -7.60
N LEU A 217 -7.92 -8.74 -8.68
CA LEU A 217 -9.28 -9.25 -8.81
C LEU A 217 -9.37 -10.78 -8.75
N ASP A 218 -8.36 -11.52 -9.23
CA ASP A 218 -8.34 -13.00 -9.11
C ASP A 218 -8.36 -13.45 -7.64
N ARG A 219 -7.58 -12.76 -6.80
CA ARG A 219 -7.49 -13.05 -5.36
C ARG A 219 -8.76 -12.61 -4.64
N VAL A 220 -9.30 -11.44 -5.00
CA VAL A 220 -10.55 -10.93 -4.43
C VAL A 220 -11.72 -11.85 -4.78
N HIS A 221 -11.82 -12.32 -6.03
CA HIS A 221 -12.79 -13.33 -6.45
C HIS A 221 -12.70 -14.57 -5.56
N ALA A 222 -11.52 -15.22 -5.54
CA ALA A 222 -11.30 -16.45 -4.78
C ALA A 222 -11.63 -16.29 -3.28
N LEU A 223 -11.22 -15.18 -2.65
CA LEU A 223 -11.51 -14.91 -1.25
C LEU A 223 -13.01 -14.67 -1.00
N SER A 224 -13.68 -13.93 -1.90
CA SER A 224 -15.08 -13.57 -1.74
C SER A 224 -16.07 -14.70 -2.02
N THR A 225 -15.70 -15.67 -2.86
CA THR A 225 -16.56 -16.82 -3.21
C THR A 225 -16.27 -18.08 -2.40
N LYS A 226 -15.17 -18.11 -1.65
CA LYS A 226 -14.78 -19.25 -0.82
C LYS A 226 -15.84 -19.61 0.23
N ASN A 227 -16.52 -18.61 0.79
CA ASN A 227 -17.56 -18.82 1.80
C ASN A 227 -18.89 -18.22 1.32
N SER A 228 -20.01 -18.77 1.80
CA SER A 228 -21.34 -18.28 1.45
C SER A 228 -21.56 -16.83 1.88
N ASN A 229 -20.96 -16.43 3.02
CA ASN A 229 -21.09 -15.13 3.66
C ASN A 229 -19.71 -14.49 3.92
N VAL A 230 -19.21 -13.74 2.94
CA VAL A 230 -18.04 -12.88 3.10
C VAL A 230 -18.49 -11.43 3.24
N THR A 231 -17.98 -10.76 4.26
CA THR A 231 -18.23 -9.35 4.54
C THR A 231 -17.12 -8.51 3.92
N LEU A 232 -17.52 -7.52 3.11
CA LEU A 232 -16.71 -6.36 2.78
C LEU A 232 -16.88 -5.32 3.89
N ARG A 233 -15.78 -4.75 4.35
CA ARG A 233 -15.74 -3.52 5.14
C ARG A 233 -14.97 -2.46 4.37
N ILE A 234 -15.56 -1.29 4.22
CA ILE A 234 -14.88 -0.10 3.70
C ILE A 234 -14.67 0.87 4.84
N GLU A 235 -13.45 1.40 4.96
CA GLU A 235 -13.09 2.45 5.93
C GLU A 235 -12.46 3.62 5.22
N LEU A 236 -12.89 4.84 5.57
CA LEU A 236 -12.46 6.08 4.94
C LEU A 236 -12.06 7.08 6.02
N HIS A 237 -10.93 7.73 5.83
CA HIS A 237 -10.58 8.97 6.53
C HIS A 237 -10.63 10.11 5.51
N GLY A 238 -11.51 11.08 5.76
CA GLY A 238 -11.82 12.10 4.77
C GLY A 238 -12.93 13.03 5.20
N ASN A 239 -12.84 14.26 4.73
CA ASN A 239 -13.84 15.28 5.03
C ASN A 239 -15.17 14.90 4.40
N ARG A 240 -16.23 15.02 5.18
CA ARG A 240 -17.59 15.06 4.63
C ARG A 240 -17.79 16.39 3.92
N CYS A 241 -18.20 16.33 2.68
CA CYS A 241 -18.50 17.47 1.86
C CYS A 241 -19.85 17.27 1.16
N THR A 242 -20.51 18.38 0.86
CA THR A 242 -21.50 18.39 -0.22
C THR A 242 -20.76 18.29 -1.54
N ALA A 243 -21.49 17.87 -2.56
CA ALA A 243 -21.22 18.10 -3.96
C ALA A 243 -20.23 19.28 -4.17
N THR A 244 -20.66 20.52 -3.95
CA THR A 244 -19.90 21.77 -4.21
C THR A 244 -18.72 22.06 -3.29
N SER A 245 -18.58 21.38 -2.16
CA SER A 245 -17.56 21.70 -1.14
C SER A 245 -16.36 20.74 -1.11
N CYS A 246 -16.38 19.64 -1.87
CA CYS A 246 -15.28 18.66 -1.90
C CYS A 246 -13.95 19.20 -2.48
N TYR A 247 -13.92 20.44 -2.99
CA TYR A 247 -12.73 21.10 -3.53
C TYR A 247 -11.69 21.48 -2.45
N ARG A 248 -12.09 21.62 -1.18
CA ARG A 248 -11.22 22.15 -0.12
C ARG A 248 -10.56 21.04 0.71
N ARG A 249 -9.51 20.41 0.17
CA ARG A 249 -8.64 19.51 0.94
C ARG A 249 -7.90 20.17 2.12
N GLY A 250 -7.95 21.50 2.24
CA GLY A 250 -7.30 22.27 3.31
C GLY A 250 -8.04 22.30 4.65
N LEU A 251 -9.30 21.84 4.72
CA LEU A 251 -10.05 21.71 5.97
C LEU A 251 -10.04 20.26 6.43
N VAL A 252 -8.87 19.71 6.81
CA VAL A 252 -8.77 18.34 7.31
C VAL A 252 -9.44 18.28 8.68
N ASP A 253 -10.54 17.54 8.80
CA ASP A 253 -11.05 17.09 10.09
C ASP A 253 -10.35 15.77 10.44
N PRO A 254 -9.37 15.77 11.36
CA PRO A 254 -8.64 14.56 11.73
C PRO A 254 -9.52 13.52 12.43
N ALA A 255 -10.72 13.89 12.90
CA ALA A 255 -11.70 12.96 13.48
C ALA A 255 -12.68 12.38 12.44
N ALA A 256 -12.63 12.83 11.16
CA ALA A 256 -13.55 12.39 10.14
C ALA A 256 -13.24 10.97 9.65
N TRP A 257 -13.88 10.00 10.29
CA TRP A 257 -13.77 8.58 10.01
C TRP A 257 -15.14 7.98 9.67
N TRP A 258 -15.18 7.22 8.58
CA TRP A 258 -16.39 6.65 8.03
C TRP A 258 -16.20 5.17 7.73
N TRP A 259 -17.22 4.36 7.96
CA TRP A 259 -17.15 2.95 7.62
C TRP A 259 -18.54 2.38 7.31
N ALA A 260 -18.59 1.29 6.55
CA ALA A 260 -19.76 0.43 6.46
C ALA A 260 -19.37 -0.96 5.98
N GLU A 261 -20.31 -1.88 6.12
CA GLU A 261 -20.14 -3.27 5.75
C GLU A 261 -21.20 -3.74 4.77
N TRP A 262 -20.87 -4.75 3.97
CA TRP A 262 -21.77 -5.38 3.01
C TRP A 262 -21.44 -6.86 2.90
N TYR A 263 -22.42 -7.71 2.62
CA TYR A 263 -22.08 -9.01 2.03
C TYR A 263 -21.56 -8.77 0.62
N PHE A 264 -20.45 -9.42 0.26
CA PHE A 264 -19.67 -9.08 -0.92
C PHE A 264 -19.19 -10.32 -1.65
N LYS A 265 -19.41 -10.32 -2.97
CA LYS A 265 -18.86 -11.30 -3.92
C LYS A 265 -18.43 -10.61 -5.20
N VAL A 266 -17.36 -11.10 -5.78
CA VAL A 266 -16.88 -10.72 -7.10
C VAL A 266 -16.99 -11.96 -7.99
N GLY A 267 -17.58 -11.81 -9.18
CA GLY A 267 -17.69 -12.89 -10.16
C GLY A 267 -16.33 -13.35 -10.71
N PRO A 268 -16.28 -14.45 -11.46
CA PRO A 268 -15.06 -14.87 -12.16
C PRO A 268 -14.71 -13.91 -13.30
N GLU A 269 -13.50 -14.02 -13.86
CA GLU A 269 -13.06 -13.19 -14.99
C GLU A 269 -13.95 -13.31 -16.23
N VAL A 270 -14.52 -14.50 -16.47
CA VAL A 270 -15.44 -14.73 -17.60
C VAL A 270 -16.74 -13.92 -17.50
N ASP A 271 -17.10 -13.49 -16.29
CA ASP A 271 -18.18 -12.52 -16.02
C ASP A 271 -17.61 -11.15 -15.64
N PHE A 272 -16.42 -10.84 -16.13
CA PHE A 272 -15.73 -9.55 -15.97
C PHE A 272 -15.66 -9.09 -14.50
N TYR A 273 -15.48 -10.04 -13.58
CA TYR A 273 -15.45 -9.77 -12.13
C TYR A 273 -16.68 -9.03 -11.61
N ARG A 274 -17.88 -9.32 -12.11
CA ARG A 274 -19.12 -8.64 -11.73
C ARG A 274 -19.30 -8.50 -10.22
N LEU A 275 -19.68 -7.29 -9.77
CA LEU A 275 -19.90 -7.01 -8.35
C LEU A 275 -21.26 -7.55 -7.90
N ASN A 276 -21.27 -8.22 -6.75
CA ASN A 276 -22.48 -8.52 -6.01
C ASN A 276 -22.31 -8.05 -4.56
N VAL A 277 -23.10 -7.03 -4.19
CA VAL A 277 -23.16 -6.47 -2.84
C VAL A 277 -24.59 -6.46 -2.32
N SER A 278 -24.76 -6.85 -1.06
CA SER A 278 -26.04 -6.72 -0.37
C SER A 278 -26.37 -5.27 -0.06
N LEU A 279 -27.51 -5.02 0.57
CA LEU A 279 -27.67 -3.80 1.36
C LEU A 279 -26.72 -3.86 2.55
N SER A 280 -26.15 -2.71 2.92
CA SER A 280 -25.35 -2.58 4.14
C SER A 280 -26.19 -2.88 5.38
N PRO A 281 -25.79 -3.84 6.23
CA PRO A 281 -26.46 -4.07 7.50
C PRO A 281 -26.01 -3.08 8.59
N ARG A 282 -24.83 -2.45 8.47
CA ARG A 282 -24.28 -1.52 9.47
C ARG A 282 -23.18 -0.62 8.90
N GLY A 283 -23.09 0.59 9.47
CA GLY A 283 -22.06 1.55 9.14
C GLY A 283 -22.55 2.99 9.19
N SER A 284 -21.62 3.94 9.20
CA SER A 284 -21.87 5.38 9.05
C SER A 284 -21.88 5.84 7.59
N LEU A 285 -21.38 5.03 6.65
CA LEU A 285 -21.47 5.29 5.20
C LEU A 285 -22.83 4.91 4.59
N THR A 286 -23.83 4.55 5.41
CA THR A 286 -25.17 4.15 4.97
C THR A 286 -26.20 4.57 6.00
N SER A 287 -27.42 4.96 5.59
CA SER A 287 -28.54 5.21 6.52
C SER A 287 -29.61 4.10 6.44
N ARG A 288 -30.19 3.75 7.60
CA ARG A 288 -30.88 2.47 7.91
C ARG A 288 -32.18 2.15 7.15
N THR A 289 -32.55 2.86 6.08
CA THR A 289 -33.83 2.63 5.40
C THR A 289 -33.84 2.93 3.88
N ASN A 290 -32.77 2.60 3.13
CA ASN A 290 -32.74 2.39 1.65
C ASN A 290 -31.86 3.33 0.79
N ASN A 291 -30.87 4.05 1.34
CA ASN A 291 -29.97 4.91 0.54
C ASN A 291 -28.52 4.40 0.51
N ASP A 292 -28.35 3.13 0.15
CA ASP A 292 -27.04 2.51 -0.05
C ASP A 292 -26.57 2.75 -1.48
N ASN A 293 -25.86 3.86 -1.69
CA ASN A 293 -25.47 4.32 -3.02
C ASN A 293 -24.38 3.43 -3.65
N LEU A 294 -23.51 2.80 -2.84
CA LEU A 294 -22.58 1.80 -3.36
C LEU A 294 -23.37 0.64 -4.00
N ARG A 295 -24.37 0.11 -3.29
CA ARG A 295 -25.22 -0.92 -3.86
C ARG A 295 -26.02 -0.40 -5.05
N PHE A 296 -26.67 0.76 -4.93
CA PHE A 296 -27.56 1.27 -5.97
C PHE A 296 -26.84 1.49 -7.31
N TYR A 297 -25.64 2.07 -7.28
CA TYR A 297 -24.92 2.43 -8.50
C TYR A 297 -23.95 1.36 -9.01
N ASN A 298 -23.39 0.52 -8.12
CA ASN A 298 -22.30 -0.37 -8.51
C ASN A 298 -22.71 -1.86 -8.51
N ASN A 299 -23.75 -2.26 -7.78
CA ASN A 299 -24.16 -3.66 -7.71
C ASN A 299 -24.60 -4.20 -9.08
N GLY A 300 -24.17 -5.41 -9.42
CA GLY A 300 -24.49 -6.08 -10.67
C GLY A 300 -23.67 -5.61 -11.87
N GLN A 301 -22.81 -4.60 -11.71
CA GLN A 301 -21.99 -4.07 -12.80
C GLN A 301 -20.71 -4.91 -12.98
N PRO A 302 -20.25 -5.12 -14.23
CA PRO A 302 -18.92 -5.66 -14.50
C PRO A 302 -17.84 -4.65 -14.14
N PHE A 303 -16.61 -5.12 -13.95
CA PHE A 303 -15.46 -4.23 -13.74
C PHE A 303 -15.01 -3.66 -15.08
N SER A 304 -14.60 -2.39 -15.13
CA SER A 304 -13.98 -1.76 -16.31
C SER A 304 -12.63 -1.14 -15.96
N THR A 305 -11.73 -1.09 -16.92
CA THR A 305 -10.41 -0.44 -16.84
C THR A 305 -10.15 0.44 -18.06
N ILE A 306 -9.06 1.21 -18.04
CA ILE A 306 -8.74 2.17 -19.11
C ILE A 306 -8.59 1.52 -20.50
N ASP A 307 -8.26 0.23 -20.53
CA ASP A 307 -7.98 -0.59 -21.71
C ASP A 307 -9.06 -1.66 -21.95
N ARG A 308 -10.06 -1.78 -21.07
CA ARG A 308 -11.15 -2.74 -21.18
C ARG A 308 -12.44 -2.17 -20.64
N ASP A 309 -13.23 -1.64 -21.55
CA ASP A 309 -14.55 -1.10 -21.28
C ASP A 309 -15.59 -2.21 -21.24
N ASN A 310 -16.13 -2.50 -20.07
CA ASN A 310 -17.24 -3.42 -19.89
C ASN A 310 -18.47 -2.71 -19.31
N ASP A 311 -18.43 -1.38 -19.13
CA ASP A 311 -19.54 -0.68 -18.50
C ASP A 311 -20.71 -0.49 -19.49
N ASN A 312 -21.90 -0.23 -18.97
CA ASN A 312 -23.10 -0.14 -19.80
C ASN A 312 -23.38 1.31 -20.24
N VAL A 313 -22.34 2.08 -20.53
CA VAL A 313 -22.46 3.44 -21.05
C VAL A 313 -21.60 3.61 -22.30
N ALA A 314 -21.82 4.71 -23.05
CA ALA A 314 -21.20 4.89 -24.37
C ALA A 314 -19.73 5.32 -24.32
N GLU A 315 -19.27 5.83 -23.17
CA GLU A 315 -17.89 6.25 -22.94
C GLU A 315 -17.24 5.33 -21.91
N ASN A 316 -15.96 5.01 -22.07
CA ASN A 316 -15.26 4.21 -21.06
C ASN A 316 -15.08 5.04 -19.78
N CYS A 317 -15.87 4.71 -18.74
CA CYS A 317 -15.84 5.45 -17.47
C CYS A 317 -14.47 5.44 -16.81
N ALA A 318 -13.73 4.32 -16.89
CA ALA A 318 -12.41 4.24 -16.29
C ALA A 318 -11.45 5.29 -16.87
N SER A 319 -11.63 5.63 -18.15
CA SER A 319 -10.85 6.62 -18.90
C SER A 319 -11.52 8.00 -19.01
N ALA A 320 -12.74 8.18 -18.50
CA ALA A 320 -13.58 9.34 -18.79
C ALA A 320 -12.93 10.68 -18.38
N GLY A 321 -12.39 11.37 -19.39
CA GLY A 321 -11.95 12.77 -19.35
C GLY A 321 -10.82 13.08 -18.37
N ALA A 322 -10.73 14.36 -17.99
CA ALA A 322 -9.69 14.88 -17.09
C ALA A 322 -9.77 14.31 -15.65
N LEU A 323 -10.86 13.62 -15.31
CA LEU A 323 -11.17 13.19 -13.95
C LEU A 323 -10.57 11.83 -13.58
N ARG A 324 -10.23 10.98 -14.55
CA ARG A 324 -9.39 9.77 -14.35
C ARG A 324 -9.89 8.88 -13.21
N TYR A 325 -10.99 8.15 -13.42
CA TYR A 325 -11.70 7.40 -12.37
C TYR A 325 -11.02 6.08 -11.95
N GLY A 326 -10.14 5.54 -12.79
CA GLY A 326 -9.49 4.25 -12.53
C GLY A 326 -10.44 3.07 -12.71
N GLY A 327 -9.95 1.87 -12.38
CA GLY A 327 -10.74 0.66 -12.53
C GLY A 327 -11.80 0.53 -11.45
N TRP A 328 -13.06 0.28 -11.85
CA TRP A 328 -14.20 0.14 -10.95
C TRP A 328 -15.38 -0.59 -11.60
N TRP A 329 -16.40 -0.90 -10.80
CA TRP A 329 -17.70 -1.42 -11.23
C TRP A 329 -18.66 -0.29 -11.53
N PHE A 330 -18.62 0.28 -12.74
CA PHE A 330 -19.38 1.49 -13.08
C PHE A 330 -20.81 1.18 -13.51
N GLY A 331 -21.80 1.76 -12.82
CA GLY A 331 -23.18 1.84 -13.34
C GLY A 331 -23.49 3.17 -14.04
N SER A 332 -22.60 4.15 -13.90
CA SER A 332 -22.64 5.46 -14.53
C SER A 332 -21.26 6.12 -14.42
N CYS A 333 -20.85 6.93 -15.39
CA CYS A 333 -19.62 7.71 -15.29
C CYS A 333 -19.81 8.97 -14.43
N THR A 334 -21.04 9.49 -14.33
CA THR A 334 -21.34 10.75 -13.63
C THR A 334 -21.86 10.52 -12.22
N GLY A 335 -22.50 9.38 -11.97
CA GLY A 335 -23.00 8.96 -10.64
C GLY A 335 -22.25 7.75 -10.06
N GLY A 336 -22.37 7.53 -8.76
CA GLY A 336 -21.90 6.30 -8.09
C GLY A 336 -20.57 6.39 -7.34
N CYS A 337 -20.34 5.44 -6.44
CA CYS A 337 -19.16 5.38 -5.58
C CYS A 337 -17.97 4.81 -6.34
N ARG A 338 -16.75 5.27 -6.02
CA ARG A 338 -15.48 4.80 -6.62
C ARG A 338 -14.30 5.25 -5.80
N LEU A 339 -13.39 4.34 -5.45
CA LEU A 339 -12.25 4.63 -4.57
C LEU A 339 -10.89 4.54 -5.26
N ASN A 340 -10.88 4.15 -6.53
CA ASN A 340 -9.66 3.87 -7.29
C ASN A 340 -9.21 5.02 -8.18
N GLY A 341 -9.86 6.18 -8.10
CA GLY A 341 -9.47 7.35 -8.86
C GLY A 341 -8.13 7.96 -8.47
N LYS A 342 -7.82 9.02 -9.21
CA LYS A 342 -6.72 9.93 -8.98
C LYS A 342 -6.78 10.54 -7.59
N TYR A 343 -5.64 10.45 -6.92
CA TYR A 343 -5.52 10.75 -5.51
C TYR A 343 -5.56 12.26 -5.23
N ASP A 344 -4.88 13.09 -6.03
CA ASP A 344 -4.81 14.55 -5.85
C ASP A 344 -5.58 15.29 -6.95
N VAL A 345 -6.90 15.16 -6.98
CA VAL A 345 -7.73 16.05 -7.79
C VAL A 345 -8.31 17.15 -6.92
N PRO A 346 -8.06 18.44 -7.25
CA PRO A 346 -8.78 19.56 -6.66
C PRO A 346 -10.27 19.53 -7.03
N ALA A 347 -10.59 18.92 -8.17
CA ALA A 347 -11.95 18.84 -8.70
C ALA A 347 -12.64 17.54 -8.30
N TRP A 348 -13.97 17.62 -8.32
CA TRP A 348 -14.89 16.53 -8.05
C TRP A 348 -14.61 15.32 -8.95
N GLY A 349 -14.92 14.12 -8.46
CA GLY A 349 -15.28 13.02 -9.34
C GLY A 349 -14.33 11.84 -9.38
N SER A 350 -13.05 12.03 -9.01
CA SER A 350 -12.05 10.97 -9.24
C SER A 350 -12.18 9.80 -8.27
N GLY A 351 -12.13 10.07 -6.97
CA GLY A 351 -12.29 9.06 -5.93
C GLY A 351 -13.12 9.58 -4.77
N PHE A 352 -14.32 9.02 -4.57
CA PHE A 352 -15.21 9.36 -3.46
C PHE A 352 -16.16 8.21 -3.13
N MET A 353 -16.66 8.25 -1.90
CA MET A 353 -17.86 7.52 -1.51
C MET A 353 -19.00 8.52 -1.41
N TRP A 354 -20.13 8.19 -2.03
CA TRP A 354 -21.37 8.94 -1.90
C TRP A 354 -22.32 8.12 -1.03
N TYR A 355 -23.00 8.78 -0.08
CA TYR A 355 -24.09 8.19 0.67
C TYR A 355 -25.16 9.25 0.95
N THR A 356 -26.40 8.81 1.17
CA THR A 356 -27.45 9.72 1.63
C THR A 356 -27.64 9.56 3.14
N GLY A 357 -27.46 10.66 3.86
CA GLY A 357 -27.55 10.71 5.31
C GLY A 357 -28.97 10.51 5.84
N SER A 358 -29.09 10.34 7.15
CA SER A 358 -30.40 10.26 7.85
C SER A 358 -31.18 11.58 7.79
N ASP A 359 -30.52 12.66 7.41
CA ASP A 359 -31.07 13.98 7.14
C ASP A 359 -31.65 14.09 5.72
N ASN A 360 -31.66 13.01 4.93
CA ASN A 360 -32.04 12.98 3.51
C ASN A 360 -31.16 13.87 2.61
N TYR A 361 -29.96 14.24 3.06
CA TYR A 361 -28.99 14.93 2.23
C TYR A 361 -27.96 13.96 1.65
N ASP A 362 -27.55 14.24 0.42
CA ASP A 362 -26.44 13.56 -0.21
C ASP A 362 -25.10 14.12 0.27
N TRP A 363 -24.24 13.20 0.70
CA TRP A 363 -22.94 13.50 1.26
C TRP A 363 -21.86 12.71 0.52
N TRP A 364 -20.75 13.39 0.25
CA TRP A 364 -19.57 12.83 -0.37
C TRP A 364 -18.44 12.80 0.64
N ILE A 365 -17.73 11.67 0.66
CA ILE A 365 -16.46 11.53 1.34
C ILE A 365 -15.39 11.46 0.28
N ALA A 366 -14.55 12.49 0.20
CA ALA A 366 -13.32 12.47 -0.60
C ALA A 366 -12.17 12.04 0.32
N PRO A 367 -11.82 10.73 0.36
CA PRO A 367 -10.85 10.23 1.32
C PRO A 367 -9.44 10.73 1.03
N TYR A 368 -8.70 11.05 2.08
CA TYR A 368 -7.25 11.03 2.07
C TYR A 368 -6.70 9.70 2.61
N GLN A 369 -7.53 8.80 3.14
CA GLN A 369 -7.18 7.39 3.28
C GLN A 369 -8.40 6.52 3.01
N SER A 370 -8.22 5.41 2.30
CA SER A 370 -9.26 4.41 2.09
C SER A 370 -8.70 3.01 2.29
N GLU A 371 -9.49 2.14 2.91
CA GLU A 371 -9.22 0.71 2.96
C GLU A 371 -10.49 -0.07 2.61
N MET A 372 -10.32 -1.14 1.83
CA MET A 372 -11.36 -2.13 1.58
C MET A 372 -10.83 -3.49 2.03
N LYS A 373 -11.56 -4.16 2.90
CA LYS A 373 -11.11 -5.39 3.56
C LYS A 373 -12.22 -6.44 3.66
N LEU A 374 -11.83 -7.70 3.60
CA LEU A 374 -12.73 -8.86 3.58
C LEU A 374 -12.59 -9.68 4.85
N ARG A 375 -13.70 -10.19 5.37
CA ARG A 375 -13.70 -11.19 6.45
C ARG A 375 -14.92 -12.08 6.32
N ARG A 376 -14.75 -13.38 6.53
CA ARG A 376 -15.89 -14.29 6.62
C ARG A 376 -16.66 -14.06 7.93
N ASN A 377 -17.99 -14.17 7.89
CA ASN A 377 -18.83 -14.12 9.08
C ASN A 377 -19.05 -15.50 9.70
#